data_AF-A0A2V5J5T1-F1
#
_entry.id   AF-A0A2V5J5T1-F1
#
_cell.length_a   1.000
_cell.length_b   1.000
_cell.length_c   1.000
_cell.angle_alpha   90.00
_cell.angle_beta   90.00
_cell.angle_gamma   90.00
#
_symmetry.space_group_name_H-M   'P 1'
#
loop_
_entity.id
_entity.type
_entity.pdbx_description
1 polymer ?
#
loop_
_entity_poly.entity_id
_entity_poly.type
_entity_poly.pdbx_seq_one_letter_code
_entity_poly.pdbx_strand_id
1 'polypeptide(L)'
;TTHLPPDIIIEALVSLIIVSVGLVLGTETLKPISWSEWAGQIEREGKGRHPYRRLEERYAFWDVRAKRKEFADWIRGSGVGGEVVEEKK
;
A
#
# COMPACT_ATOMS: atom_id res chain seq x y z
N THR A 1 -57.03 -12.76 -3.35
CA THR A 1 -55.61 -12.45 -3.64
C THR A 1 -54.93 -12.10 -2.32
N THR A 2 -54.00 -12.92 -1.86
CA THR A 2 -53.28 -12.66 -0.60
C THR A 2 -52.21 -11.61 -0.87
N HIS A 3 -52.48 -10.36 -0.47
CA HIS A 3 -51.53 -9.26 -0.55
C HIS A 3 -50.57 -9.33 0.63
N LEU A 4 -49.31 -8.98 0.39
CA LEU A 4 -48.29 -8.99 1.43
C LEU A 4 -48.61 -7.91 2.49
N PRO A 5 -48.43 -8.18 3.80
CA PRO A 5 -48.65 -7.19 4.83
C PRO A 5 -47.80 -5.92 4.60
N PRO A 6 -48.37 -4.72 4.76
CA PRO A 6 -47.68 -3.47 4.47
C PRO A 6 -46.45 -3.23 5.35
N ASP A 7 -46.44 -3.75 6.58
CA ASP A 7 -45.32 -3.61 7.52
C ASP A 7 -44.04 -4.22 6.94
N ILE A 8 -44.13 -5.42 6.35
CA ILE A 8 -43.01 -6.12 5.69
C ILE A 8 -42.53 -5.35 4.46
N ILE A 9 -43.46 -4.76 3.70
CA ILE A 9 -43.10 -3.96 2.52
C ILE A 9 -42.27 -2.75 2.95
N ILE A 10 -42.72 -2.05 3.99
CA ILE A 10 -42.03 -0.86 4.51
C ILE A 10 -40.66 -1.25 5.06
N GLU A 11 -40.57 -2.31 5.87
CA GLU A 11 -39.29 -2.82 6.39
C GLU A 11 -38.29 -3.16 5.29
N ALA A 12 -38.75 -3.85 4.23
CA ALA A 12 -37.90 -4.22 3.11
C ALA A 12 -37.39 -2.99 2.34
N LEU A 13 -38.26 -2.01 2.10
CA LEU A 13 -37.88 -0.76 1.43
C LEU A 13 -36.88 0.05 2.26
N VAL A 14 -37.12 0.17 3.57
CA VAL A 14 -36.20 0.86 4.49
C VAL A 14 -34.86 0.14 4.56
N SER A 15 -34.87 -1.18 4.67
CA SER A 15 -33.64 -2.00 4.69
C SER A 15 -32.85 -1.84 3.40
N LEU A 16 -33.52 -1.86 2.24
CA LEU A 16 -32.88 -1.65 0.95
C LEU A 16 -32.20 -0.28 0.86
N ILE A 17 -32.85 0.77 1.33
CA ILE A 17 -32.29 2.13 1.34
C ILE A 17 -31.08 2.19 2.27
N ILE A 18 -31.21 1.70 3.51
CA ILE A 18 -30.12 1.73 4.50
C ILE A 18 -28.90 0.96 3.99
N VAL A 19 -29.10 -0.24 3.44
CA VAL A 19 -28.03 -1.07 2.89
C VAL A 19 -27.37 -0.37 1.69
N SER A 20 -28.16 0.18 0.78
CA SER A 20 -27.63 0.88 -0.40
C SER A 20 -26.82 2.12 0.00
N VAL A 21 -27.31 2.90 0.96
CA VAL A 21 -26.61 4.08 1.48
C VAL A 21 -25.32 3.67 2.20
N GLY A 22 -25.38 2.66 3.06
CA GLY A 22 -24.21 2.15 3.77
C GLY A 22 -23.14 1.63 2.81
N LEU A 23 -23.54 0.92 1.75
CA LEU A 23 -22.63 0.44 0.72
C LEU A 23 -21.94 1.60 0.00
N VAL A 24 -22.70 2.61 -0.46
CA VAL A 24 -22.18 3.76 -1.20
C VAL A 24 -21.20 4.57 -0.34
N LEU A 25 -21.54 4.84 0.92
CA LEU A 25 -20.68 5.58 1.84
C LEU A 25 -19.43 4.80 2.26
N GLY A 26 -19.46 3.47 2.21
CA GLY A 26 -18.33 2.60 2.56
C GLY A 26 -17.30 2.40 1.44
N THR A 27 -17.54 2.92 0.24
CA THR A 27 -16.60 2.77 -0.87
C THR A 27 -15.40 3.69 -0.73
N GLU A 28 -14.23 3.23 -1.19
CA GLU A 28 -13.05 4.10 -1.29
C GLU A 28 -13.31 5.24 -2.27
N THR A 29 -12.80 6.43 -1.95
CA THR A 29 -12.87 7.59 -2.85
C THR A 29 -12.24 7.26 -4.20
N LEU A 30 -12.90 7.67 -5.28
CA LEU A 30 -12.39 7.48 -6.63
C LEU A 30 -11.01 8.12 -6.77
N LYS A 31 -10.08 7.38 -7.39
CA LYS A 31 -8.75 7.90 -7.71
C LYS A 31 -8.87 8.99 -8.77
N PRO A 32 -8.04 10.05 -8.71
CA PRO A 32 -8.06 11.12 -9.69
C PRO A 32 -7.76 10.58 -11.09
N ILE A 33 -8.46 11.11 -12.11
CA ILE A 33 -8.27 10.73 -13.51
C ILE A 33 -7.01 11.37 -14.11
N SER A 34 -6.58 12.52 -13.55
CA SER A 34 -5.38 13.21 -13.98
C SER A 34 -4.13 12.57 -13.38
N TRP A 35 -3.21 12.17 -14.25
CA TRP A 35 -1.95 11.58 -13.83
C TRP A 35 -1.08 12.53 -12.99
N SER A 36 -1.09 13.84 -13.28
CA SER A 36 -0.30 14.81 -12.52
C SER A 36 -0.82 15.01 -11.10
N GLU A 37 -2.14 15.01 -10.93
CA GLU A 37 -2.77 15.10 -9.60
C GLU A 37 -2.52 13.82 -8.80
N TRP A 38 -2.63 12.66 -9.45
CA TRP A 38 -2.30 11.37 -8.84
C TRP A 38 -0.84 11.29 -8.41
N ALA A 39 0.09 11.66 -9.30
CA ALA A 39 1.52 11.70 -9.00
C ALA A 39 1.83 12.66 -7.84
N GLY A 40 1.19 13.84 -7.82
CA GLY A 40 1.33 14.79 -6.72
C GLY A 40 0.78 14.27 -5.38
N GLN A 41 -0.30 13.48 -5.38
CA GLN A 41 -0.81 12.81 -4.17
C GLN A 41 0.16 11.74 -3.67
N ILE A 42 0.70 10.91 -4.57
CA ILE A 42 1.70 9.88 -4.24
C ILE A 42 2.97 10.47 -3.64
N GLU A 43 3.46 11.59 -4.19
CA GLU A 43 4.63 12.30 -3.65
C GLU A 43 4.37 12.81 -2.22
N ARG A 44 3.15 13.25 -1.92
CA ARG A 44 2.74 13.77 -0.60
C ARG A 44 2.48 12.67 0.43
N GLU A 45 1.82 11.58 0.05
CA GLU A 45 1.49 10.44 0.93
C GLU A 45 2.71 9.56 1.23
N GLY A 46 3.80 9.75 0.47
CA GLY A 46 5.04 9.01 0.62
C GLY A 46 5.02 7.64 -0.06
N LYS A 47 6.23 7.14 -0.36
CA LYS A 47 6.47 5.94 -1.19
C LYS A 47 5.80 4.64 -0.71
N GLY A 48 5.16 4.62 0.47
CA GLY A 48 4.52 3.42 1.02
C GLY A 48 3.33 2.91 0.22
N ARG A 49 2.55 3.81 -0.40
CA ARG A 49 1.34 3.47 -1.17
C ARG A 49 1.53 3.46 -2.69
N HIS A 50 2.77 3.62 -3.18
CA HIS A 50 3.04 3.75 -4.61
C HIS A 50 3.04 2.38 -5.33
N PRO A 51 2.05 2.06 -6.20
CA PRO A 51 1.94 0.75 -6.84
C PRO A 51 3.09 0.45 -7.81
N TYR A 52 3.71 1.48 -8.39
CA TYR A 52 4.83 1.32 -9.32
C TYR A 52 6.20 1.52 -8.67
N ARG A 53 6.26 1.55 -7.34
CA ARG A 53 7.50 1.79 -6.59
C ARG A 53 8.66 0.90 -7.05
N ARG A 54 8.40 -0.40 -7.25
CA ARG A 54 9.43 -1.34 -7.72
C ARG A 54 9.98 -0.97 -9.10
N LEU A 55 9.14 -0.40 -9.96
CA LEU A 55 9.52 -0.02 -11.31
C LEU A 55 10.35 1.27 -11.29
N GLU A 56 9.99 2.23 -10.45
CA GLU A 56 10.77 3.46 -10.23
C GLU A 56 12.12 3.21 -9.55
N GLU A 57 12.15 2.33 -8.55
CA GLU A 57 13.37 1.94 -7.83
C GLU A 57 14.30 1.08 -8.70
N ARG A 58 13.81 0.61 -9.87
CA ARG A 58 14.62 -0.03 -10.91
C ARG A 58 15.53 -1.13 -10.35
N TYR A 59 14.99 -1.99 -9.50
CA TYR A 59 15.74 -3.07 -8.85
C TYR A 59 16.46 -4.00 -9.84
N ALA A 60 15.92 -4.19 -11.04
CA ALA A 60 16.55 -4.98 -12.09
C ALA A 60 17.84 -4.36 -12.66
N PHE A 61 18.05 -3.05 -12.50
CA PHE A 61 19.21 -2.30 -12.99
C PHE A 61 20.18 -1.94 -11.87
N TRP A 62 20.04 -2.58 -10.71
CA TRP A 62 20.85 -2.31 -9.55
C TRP A 62 22.27 -2.86 -9.75
N ASP A 63 23.28 -2.03 -9.51
CA ASP A 63 24.68 -2.49 -9.53
C ASP A 63 24.99 -3.31 -8.26
N VAL A 64 24.88 -4.62 -8.42
CA VAL A 64 25.14 -5.59 -7.35
C VAL A 64 26.58 -5.52 -6.85
N ARG A 65 27.55 -5.17 -7.70
CA ARG A 65 28.97 -5.11 -7.32
C ARG A 65 29.24 -3.88 -6.47
N ALA A 66 28.74 -2.73 -6.89
CA ALA A 66 28.86 -1.50 -6.13
C ALA A 66 28.24 -1.65 -4.73
N LYS A 67 27.05 -2.24 -4.62
CA LYS A 67 26.41 -2.43 -3.31
C LYS A 67 27.04 -3.47 -2.42
N ARG A 68 27.61 -4.53 -2.98
CA ARG A 68 28.42 -5.47 -2.20
C ARG A 68 29.65 -4.79 -1.61
N LYS A 69 30.27 -3.88 -2.37
CA LYS A 69 31.40 -3.08 -1.87
C LYS A 69 30.97 -2.12 -0.77
N GLU A 70 29.91 -1.34 -0.98
CA GLU A 70 29.34 -0.44 0.04
C GLU A 70 29.03 -1.19 1.34
N PHE A 71 28.42 -2.38 1.24
CA PHE A 71 28.14 -3.21 2.41
C PHE A 71 29.41 -3.71 3.10
N ALA A 72 30.41 -4.17 2.34
CA ALA A 72 31.68 -4.63 2.90
C ALA A 72 32.45 -3.50 3.61
N ASP A 73 32.44 -2.30 3.03
CA ASP A 73 33.05 -1.11 3.63
C ASP A 73 32.29 -0.70 4.90
N TRP A 74 30.95 -0.80 4.90
CA TRP A 74 30.12 -0.55 6.09
C TRP A 74 30.38 -1.55 7.23
N ILE A 75 30.46 -2.85 6.95
CA ILE A 75 30.79 -3.88 7.96
C ILE A 75 32.18 -3.65 8.55
N ARG A 76 33.14 -3.24 7.71
CA ARG A 76 34.49 -2.91 8.16
C ARG A 76 34.52 -1.65 9.04
N GLY A 77 33.69 -0.65 8.73
CA GLY A 77 33.59 0.60 9.49
C GLY A 77 32.73 0.53 10.76
N SER A 78 31.76 -0.38 10.82
CA SER A 78 30.83 -0.53 11.95
C SER A 78 31.36 -1.41 13.09
N GLY A 79 32.55 -2.01 12.94
CA GLY A 79 33.18 -2.86 13.98
C GLY A 79 32.50 -4.22 14.20
N VAL A 80 31.29 -4.43 13.66
CA VAL A 80 30.49 -5.66 13.83
C VAL A 80 31.20 -6.90 13.27
N GLY A 81 32.07 -6.74 12.26
CA GLY A 81 32.84 -7.85 11.69
C GLY A 81 34.07 -8.27 12.51
N GLY A 82 34.50 -7.46 13.49
CA GLY A 82 35.71 -7.72 14.28
C GLY A 82 35.50 -8.78 15.37
N GLU A 83 34.35 -8.79 16.03
CA GLU A 83 34.05 -9.76 17.10
C GLU A 83 33.93 -11.20 16.59
N VAL A 84 33.34 -11.41 15.40
CA VAL A 84 33.12 -12.76 14.86
C VAL A 84 34.41 -13.46 14.43
N VAL A 85 35.46 -12.68 14.15
CA VAL A 85 36.77 -13.23 13.73
C VAL A 85 37.67 -13.55 14.93
N GLU A 86 37.54 -12.82 16.04
CA GLU A 86 38.27 -13.11 17.28
C GLU A 86 37.71 -14.34 18.03
N GLU A 87 36.39 -14.61 17.98
CA GLU A 87 35.80 -15.78 18.66
C GLU A 87 36.21 -17.15 18.04
N LYS A 88 36.84 -17.13 16.85
CA LYS A 88 37.27 -18.33 16.11
C LYS A 88 38.78 -18.61 16.23
N LYS A 89 39.54 -17.84 17.02
CA LYS A 89 40.99 -18.00 17.16
C LYS A 89 41.40 -18.64 18.48
#